data_AF-A0A9X3B5C2-F1
#
_entry.id   AF-A0A9X3B5C2-F1
#
_cell.length_a   1.000
_cell.length_b   1.000
_cell.length_c   1.000
_cell.angle_alpha   90.00
_cell.angle_beta   90.00
_cell.angle_gamma   90.00
#
_symmetry.space_group_name_H-M   'P 1'
#
loop_
_entity.id
_entity.type
_entity.pdbx_description
1 polymer ?
#
loop_
_entity_poly.entity_id
_entity_poly.type
_entity_poly.pdbx_seq_one_letter_code
_entity_poly.pdbx_strand_id
1 'polypeptide(L)'
;MVSVASLAARAFDRIAATVSDAVMPCTLTHQEQGAYNPGTGEYDIITTQTDGRVVFATAQPIDDMFPGYVAAPGEMLVYAEGFDFAPVENDGLSIGGTGHTVTEVGDIAGASGAWALMVVRS
;
A
#
# COMPACT_ATOMS: atom_id res chain seq x y z
N MET A 1 23.44 -8.92 8.53
CA MET A 1 23.38 -8.15 7.26
C MET A 1 22.24 -7.15 7.40
N VAL A 2 22.42 -5.91 6.99
CA VAL A 2 21.35 -4.90 7.02
C VAL A 2 20.57 -5.03 5.71
N SER A 3 19.26 -5.30 5.78
CA SER A 3 18.40 -5.37 4.59
C SER A 3 17.76 -4.00 4.30
N VAL A 4 17.35 -3.78 3.06
CA VAL A 4 16.63 -2.56 2.67
C VAL A 4 15.33 -2.43 3.46
N ALA A 5 14.58 -3.51 3.64
CA ALA A 5 13.38 -3.52 4.50
C ALA A 5 13.70 -3.09 5.95
N SER A 6 14.83 -3.54 6.52
CA SER A 6 15.23 -3.11 7.87
C SER A 6 15.66 -1.65 7.95
N LEU A 7 16.16 -1.07 6.85
CA LEU A 7 16.48 0.35 6.75
C LEU A 7 15.22 1.19 6.58
N ALA A 8 14.25 0.72 5.77
CA ALA A 8 12.94 1.34 5.64
C ALA A 8 12.23 1.40 6.99
N ALA A 9 12.14 0.28 7.71
CA ALA A 9 11.53 0.22 9.03
C ALA A 9 12.16 1.23 10.01
N ARG A 10 13.49 1.33 10.02
CA ARG A 10 14.21 2.32 10.83
C ARG A 10 13.93 3.76 10.40
N ALA A 11 13.70 4.01 9.11
CA ALA A 11 13.33 5.33 8.61
C ALA A 11 11.92 5.70 9.07
N PHE A 12 10.95 4.80 8.93
CA PHE A 12 9.60 4.96 9.45
C PHE A 12 9.60 5.22 10.96
N ASP A 13 10.36 4.44 11.73
CA ASP A 13 10.46 4.62 13.19
C ASP A 13 11.04 5.99 13.55
N ARG A 14 12.07 6.47 12.83
CA ARG A 14 12.62 7.82 13.05
C ARG A 14 11.64 8.92 12.69
N ILE A 15 10.90 8.77 11.58
CA ILE A 15 9.91 9.75 11.15
C ILE A 15 8.79 9.81 12.18
N ALA A 16 8.24 8.67 12.60
CA ALA A 16 7.20 8.61 13.62
C ALA A 16 7.65 9.23 14.97
N ALA A 17 8.91 9.02 15.36
CA ALA A 17 9.47 9.62 16.57
C ALA A 17 9.67 11.15 16.48
N THR A 18 9.85 11.68 15.27
CA THR A 18 10.14 13.11 15.02
C THR A 18 8.88 13.90 14.69
N VAL A 19 7.95 13.29 13.97
CA VAL A 19 6.68 13.86 13.51
C VAL A 19 5.59 12.83 13.77
N SER A 20 4.84 13.03 14.85
CA SER A 20 3.88 12.06 15.38
C SER A 20 2.79 11.66 14.37
N ASP A 21 2.47 12.55 13.42
CA ASP A 21 1.34 12.36 12.49
C ASP A 21 1.80 12.12 11.05
N ALA A 22 3.10 12.00 10.82
CA ALA A 22 3.64 11.76 9.46
C ALA A 22 3.45 10.30 9.03
N VAL A 23 3.51 9.37 9.98
CA VAL A 23 3.29 7.94 9.74
C VAL A 23 1.89 7.57 10.20
N MET A 24 1.04 7.19 9.26
CA MET A 24 -0.32 6.75 9.56
C MET A 24 -0.40 5.23 9.59
N PRO A 25 -1.20 4.66 10.50
CA PRO A 25 -1.56 3.26 10.41
C PRO A 25 -2.41 3.05 9.15
N CYS A 26 -2.19 1.92 8.47
CA CYS A 26 -3.03 1.50 7.37
C CYS A 26 -3.38 0.02 7.45
N THR A 27 -4.49 -0.34 6.81
CA THR A 27 -4.91 -1.73 6.62
C THR A 27 -5.10 -1.97 5.13
N LEU A 28 -4.33 -2.92 4.60
CA LEU A 28 -4.43 -3.40 3.23
C LEU A 28 -5.45 -4.54 3.18
N THR A 29 -6.37 -4.48 2.23
CA THR A 29 -7.43 -5.45 2.01
C THR A 29 -7.34 -5.97 0.59
N HIS A 30 -7.08 -7.26 0.46
CA HIS A 30 -7.08 -7.98 -0.80
C HIS A 30 -8.35 -8.82 -0.92
N GLN A 31 -8.99 -8.79 -2.09
CA GLN A 31 -10.18 -9.57 -2.38
C GLN A 31 -9.95 -10.45 -3.61
N GLU A 32 -10.16 -11.75 -3.44
CA GLU A 32 -10.09 -12.72 -4.53
C GLU A 32 -11.43 -13.43 -4.70
N GLN A 33 -11.70 -13.84 -5.95
CA GLN A 33 -12.84 -14.67 -6.27
C GLN A 33 -12.59 -16.09 -5.76
N GLY A 34 -13.44 -16.52 -4.82
CA GLY A 34 -13.46 -17.85 -4.24
C GLY A 34 -14.23 -18.87 -5.08
N ALA A 35 -14.61 -19.98 -4.44
CA ALA A 35 -15.31 -21.07 -5.09
C ALA A 35 -16.72 -20.66 -5.54
N TYR A 36 -17.21 -21.30 -6.60
CA TYR A 36 -18.59 -21.15 -7.04
C TYR A 36 -19.53 -21.88 -6.08
N ASN A 37 -20.56 -21.19 -5.59
CA ASN A 37 -21.60 -21.76 -4.76
C ASN A 37 -22.86 -22.08 -5.60
N PRO A 38 -23.14 -23.35 -5.92
CA PRO A 38 -24.28 -23.72 -6.75
C PRO A 38 -25.64 -23.52 -6.05
N GLY A 39 -25.68 -23.30 -4.73
CA GLY A 39 -26.91 -23.06 -3.98
C GLY A 39 -27.43 -21.63 -4.11
N THR A 40 -26.53 -20.65 -4.20
CA THR A 40 -26.85 -19.21 -4.36
C THR A 40 -26.67 -18.72 -5.79
N GLY A 41 -25.90 -19.47 -6.61
CA GLY A 41 -25.57 -19.08 -7.98
C GLY A 41 -24.46 -18.02 -8.08
N GLU A 42 -23.77 -17.75 -6.97
CA GLU A 42 -22.74 -16.71 -6.84
C GLU A 42 -21.35 -17.32 -6.55
N TYR A 43 -20.30 -16.52 -6.73
CA TYR A 43 -18.95 -16.88 -6.28
C TYR A 43 -18.71 -16.29 -4.90
N ASP A 44 -18.09 -17.06 -4.03
CA ASP A 44 -17.64 -16.55 -2.73
C ASP A 44 -16.55 -15.48 -2.93
N ILE A 45 -16.43 -14.52 -2.03
CA ILE A 45 -15.33 -13.54 -2.02
C ILE A 45 -14.46 -13.84 -0.81
N ILE A 46 -13.18 -14.14 -1.06
CA ILE A 46 -12.19 -14.32 0.00
C ILE A 46 -11.56 -12.96 0.26
N THR A 47 -11.70 -12.45 1.47
CA THR A 47 -11.09 -11.19 1.90
C THR A 47 -9.92 -11.49 2.83
N THR A 48 -8.74 -11.01 2.48
CA THR A 48 -7.53 -11.11 3.30
C THR A 48 -7.09 -9.70 3.69
N GLN A 49 -6.67 -9.52 4.94
CA GLN A 49 -6.24 -8.22 5.46
C GLN A 49 -4.88 -8.33 6.13
N THR A 50 -4.10 -7.25 6.04
CA THR A 50 -2.85 -7.08 6.79
C THR A 50 -2.71 -5.63 7.20
N ASP A 51 -2.14 -5.41 8.38
CA ASP A 51 -1.90 -4.08 8.92
C ASP A 51 -0.49 -3.60 8.54
N GLY A 52 -0.34 -2.29 8.42
CA GLY A 52 0.93 -1.68 8.08
C GLY A 52 0.98 -0.21 8.43
N ARG A 53 1.98 0.46 7.87
CA ARG A 53 2.26 1.88 8.09
C ARG A 53 2.46 2.56 6.75
N VAL A 54 1.97 3.79 6.63
CA VAL A 54 2.07 4.59 5.41
C VAL A 54 2.56 6.01 5.68
N VAL A 55 3.28 6.57 4.72
CA VAL A 55 3.64 7.99 4.63
C VAL A 55 3.24 8.52 3.24
N PHE A 56 2.59 9.69 3.19
CA PHE A 56 2.33 10.38 1.92
C PHE A 56 3.59 11.03 1.37
N ALA A 57 3.92 10.75 0.11
CA ALA A 57 5.00 11.41 -0.59
C ALA A 57 4.46 12.69 -1.26
N THR A 58 4.74 13.85 -0.66
CA THR A 58 4.20 15.14 -1.14
C THR A 58 5.13 15.91 -2.07
N ALA A 59 6.40 15.50 -2.19
CA ALA A 59 7.43 16.26 -2.89
C ALA A 59 8.20 15.47 -3.96
N GLN A 60 8.03 14.14 -4.03
CA GLN A 60 8.76 13.33 -5.00
C GLN A 60 8.06 13.29 -6.36
N PRO A 61 8.80 13.39 -7.48
CA PRO A 61 8.26 13.13 -8.80
C PRO A 61 7.76 11.68 -8.88
N ILE A 62 6.53 11.49 -9.35
CA ILE A 62 5.96 10.14 -9.56
C ILE A 62 6.79 9.38 -10.60
N ASP A 63 7.29 10.07 -11.64
CA ASP A 63 8.10 9.48 -12.71
C ASP A 63 9.43 8.88 -12.22
N ASP A 64 9.97 9.35 -11.08
CA ASP A 64 11.17 8.75 -10.48
C ASP A 64 10.90 7.34 -9.93
N MET A 65 9.65 7.07 -9.53
CA MET A 65 9.24 5.79 -8.94
C MET A 65 8.54 4.90 -9.97
N PHE A 66 7.73 5.50 -10.84
CA PHE A 66 6.94 4.84 -11.86
C PHE A 66 7.19 5.51 -13.23
N PRO A 67 8.28 5.13 -13.93
CA PRO A 67 8.65 5.78 -15.19
C PRO A 67 7.57 5.64 -16.25
N GLY A 68 7.11 6.78 -16.80
CA GLY A 68 6.07 6.82 -17.82
C GLY A 68 4.63 6.65 -17.28
N TYR A 69 4.45 6.52 -15.97
CA TYR A 69 3.13 6.54 -15.35
C TYR A 69 2.56 7.95 -15.34
N VAL A 70 1.33 8.10 -15.82
CA VAL A 70 0.61 9.38 -15.85
C VAL A 70 -0.47 9.34 -14.78
N ALA A 71 -0.20 10.01 -13.66
CA ALA A 71 -1.14 10.06 -12.55
C ALA A 71 -2.45 10.76 -12.94
N ALA A 72 -3.57 10.10 -12.65
CA ALA A 72 -4.89 10.65 -12.81
C ALA A 72 -5.18 11.74 -11.74
N PRO A 73 -6.14 12.65 -11.98
CA PRO A 73 -6.52 13.65 -10.99
C PRO A 73 -6.96 12.99 -9.68
N GLY A 74 -6.28 13.32 -8.57
CA GLY A 74 -6.61 12.80 -7.24
C GLY A 74 -5.83 11.55 -6.83
N GLU A 75 -4.95 11.02 -7.69
CA GLU A 75 -4.00 10.01 -7.28
C GLU A 75 -2.86 10.61 -6.45
N MET A 76 -2.42 9.84 -5.45
CA MET A 76 -1.38 10.21 -4.52
C MET A 76 -0.36 9.07 -4.41
N LEU A 77 0.92 9.44 -4.33
CA LEU A 77 1.99 8.50 -4.03
C LEU A 77 2.10 8.30 -2.52
N VAL A 78 2.11 7.04 -2.08
CA VAL A 78 2.37 6.66 -0.68
C VAL A 78 3.49 5.64 -0.60
N TYR A 79 4.23 5.70 0.50
CA TYR A 79 5.17 4.64 0.88
C TYR A 79 4.59 3.83 2.01
N ALA A 80 4.61 2.50 1.85
CA ALA A 80 4.00 1.57 2.77
C ALA A 80 4.98 0.48 3.23
N GLU A 81 4.83 0.01 4.45
CA GLU A 81 5.59 -1.13 4.98
C GLU A 81 4.81 -1.91 6.05
N GLY A 82 5.33 -3.08 6.42
CA GLY A 82 4.79 -3.91 7.50
C GLY A 82 3.76 -4.95 7.08
N PHE A 83 3.43 -5.01 5.79
CA PHE A 83 2.46 -5.97 5.25
C PHE A 83 2.99 -7.41 5.26
N ASP A 84 2.11 -8.35 5.57
CA ASP A 84 2.38 -9.80 5.54
C ASP A 84 2.40 -10.38 4.12
N PHE A 85 1.80 -9.66 3.16
CA PHE A 85 1.78 -10.01 1.74
C PHE A 85 2.07 -8.78 0.86
N ALA A 86 2.47 -9.03 -0.38
CA ALA A 86 2.73 -7.96 -1.34
C ALA A 86 1.40 -7.34 -1.81
N PRO A 87 1.25 -6.00 -1.77
CA PRO A 87 0.08 -5.33 -2.32
C PRO A 87 0.00 -5.54 -3.82
N VAL A 88 -1.22 -5.52 -4.36
CA VAL A 88 -1.49 -5.59 -5.79
C VAL A 88 -2.44 -4.49 -6.24
N GLU A 89 -2.51 -4.24 -7.54
CA GLU A 89 -3.48 -3.30 -8.11
C GLU A 89 -4.92 -3.71 -7.77
N ASN A 90 -5.77 -2.71 -7.52
CA ASN A 90 -7.15 -2.83 -7.07
C ASN A 90 -7.34 -3.27 -5.61
N ASP A 91 -6.26 -3.45 -4.85
CA ASP A 91 -6.38 -3.62 -3.40
C ASP A 91 -7.00 -2.39 -2.73
N GLY A 92 -7.78 -2.64 -1.68
CA GLY A 92 -8.30 -1.59 -0.82
C GLY A 92 -7.26 -1.23 0.24
N LEU A 93 -6.97 0.06 0.41
CA LEU A 93 -6.06 0.57 1.43
C LEU A 93 -6.79 1.59 2.32
N SER A 94 -7.00 1.25 3.58
CA SER A 94 -7.53 2.18 4.58
C SER A 94 -6.36 2.90 5.25
N ILE A 95 -6.25 4.22 5.10
CA ILE A 95 -5.20 5.04 5.72
C ILE A 95 -5.87 5.98 6.73
N GLY A 96 -5.55 5.86 8.02
CA GLY A 96 -6.14 6.71 9.06
C GLY A 96 -7.68 6.67 9.08
N GLY A 97 -8.29 5.56 8.66
CA GLY A 97 -9.75 5.39 8.55
C GLY A 97 -10.39 5.90 7.26
N THR A 98 -9.60 6.41 6.29
CA THR A 98 -10.08 6.79 4.97
C THR A 98 -9.74 5.73 3.93
N GLY A 99 -10.73 5.28 3.16
CA GLY A 99 -10.56 4.29 2.09
C GLY A 99 -9.88 4.87 0.84
N HIS A 100 -8.98 4.08 0.28
CA HIS A 100 -8.30 4.33 -0.98
C HIS A 100 -8.22 3.01 -1.77
N THR A 101 -8.07 3.12 -3.08
CA THR A 101 -7.80 2.00 -3.98
C THR A 101 -6.38 2.13 -4.51
N VAL A 102 -5.63 1.03 -4.51
CA VAL A 102 -4.28 0.96 -5.10
C VAL A 102 -4.39 0.89 -6.61
N THR A 103 -3.72 1.80 -7.32
CA THR A 103 -3.75 1.89 -8.78
C THR A 103 -2.44 1.51 -9.45
N GLU A 104 -1.32 1.50 -8.70
CA GLU A 104 -0.01 1.05 -9.17
C GLU A 104 0.83 0.61 -7.96
N VAL A 105 1.68 -0.41 -8.14
CA VAL A 105 2.53 -0.97 -7.08
C VAL A 105 3.99 -1.08 -7.52
N GLY A 106 4.91 -0.62 -6.68
CA GLY A 106 6.36 -0.78 -6.87
C GLY A 106 7.04 -1.32 -5.60
N ASP A 107 7.90 -2.33 -5.75
CA ASP A 107 8.78 -2.79 -4.66
C ASP A 107 9.99 -1.85 -4.55
N ILE A 108 10.23 -1.30 -3.36
CA ILE A 108 11.36 -0.41 -3.12
C ILE A 108 12.65 -1.25 -3.08
N ALA A 109 13.38 -1.24 -4.20
CA ALA A 109 14.67 -1.90 -4.37
C ALA A 109 14.64 -3.42 -4.12
N GLY A 110 13.51 -4.08 -4.40
CA GLY A 110 13.37 -5.53 -4.21
C GLY A 110 13.43 -5.95 -2.74
N ALA A 111 13.00 -5.05 -1.84
CA ALA A 111 13.07 -5.27 -0.40
C ALA A 111 12.00 -6.25 0.08
N SER A 112 10.93 -6.46 -0.71
CA SER A 112 9.81 -7.35 -0.39
C SER A 112 9.26 -7.11 1.02
N GLY A 113 9.08 -5.82 1.35
CA GLY A 113 8.71 -5.36 2.68
C GLY A 113 8.57 -3.85 2.81
N ALA A 114 8.96 -3.10 1.78
CA ALA A 114 8.71 -1.67 1.64
C ALA A 114 8.23 -1.40 0.21
N TRP A 115 7.15 -0.64 0.08
CA TRP A 115 6.38 -0.52 -1.14
C TRP A 115 6.13 0.95 -1.46
N ALA A 116 6.20 1.29 -2.74
CA ALA A 116 5.64 2.51 -3.29
C ALA A 116 4.30 2.17 -3.92
N LEU A 117 3.26 2.94 -3.59
CA LEU A 117 1.91 2.70 -4.09
C LEU A 117 1.31 4.00 -4.63
N MET A 118 0.71 3.94 -5.80
CA MET A 118 -0.23 4.96 -6.23
C MET A 118 -1.60 4.61 -5.67
N VAL A 119 -2.27 5.59 -5.07
CA VAL A 119 -3.58 5.40 -4.46
C VAL A 119 -4.53 6.52 -4.86
N VAL A 120 -5.80 6.16 -5.08
CA VAL A 120 -6.89 7.10 -5.30
C VAL A 120 -7.93 6.93 -4.20
N ARG A 121 -8.56 8.00 -3.75
CA ARG A 121 -9.62 7.91 -2.75
C ARG A 121 -10.83 7.14 -3.33
N SER A 122 -11.26 6.10 -2.61
CA SER A 122 -12.44 5.27 -2.93
C SER A 122 -13.74 5.86 -2.38
#